data_AF-A0AAX1G7W2-F1
#
_entry.id   AF-A0AAX1G7W2-F1
#
_cell.length_a   1.000
_cell.length_b   1.000
_cell.length_c   1.000
_cell.angle_alpha   90.00
_cell.angle_beta   90.00
_cell.angle_gamma   90.00
#
_symmetry.space_group_name_H-M   'P 1'
#
loop_
_entity.id
_entity.type
_entity.pdbx_description
1 polymer ?
#
loop_
_entity_poly.entity_id
_entity_poly.type
_entity_poly.pdbx_seq_one_letter_code
_entity_poly.pdbx_strand_id
1 'polypeptide(L)' 'MINASVAVQGFNVSYGNTDHHLKTIDVSSAIAGLSGSSVTVSATCFMEDKSNNKTSGTVRVLVIAECES' A
#
# COMPACT_ATOMS: atom_id res chain seq x y z
N MET A 1 -5.31 23.35 -10.40
CA MET A 1 -5.85 21.97 -10.35
C MET A 1 -4.69 21.05 -9.97
N ILE A 2 -4.90 20.02 -9.16
CA ILE A 2 -3.83 19.07 -8.82
C ILE A 2 -4.00 17.81 -9.66
N ASN A 3 -2.94 17.43 -10.37
CA ASN A 3 -2.81 16.11 -10.97
C ASN A 3 -1.92 15.27 -10.05
N ALA A 4 -2.38 14.09 -9.65
CA ALA A 4 -1.61 13.22 -8.77
C ALA A 4 -1.69 11.76 -9.20
N SER A 5 -0.58 11.04 -9.00
CA SER A 5 -0.49 9.60 -9.15
C SER A 5 0.25 8.99 -7.97
N VAL A 6 -0.05 7.72 -7.69
CA VAL A 6 0.63 6.94 -6.66
C VAL A 6 0.99 5.57 -7.23
N ALA A 7 2.17 5.07 -6.86
CA ALA A 7 2.63 3.73 -7.21
C ALA A 7 3.29 3.03 -6.01
N VAL A 8 3.12 1.72 -5.92
CA VAL A 8 3.87 0.87 -4.98
C VAL A 8 5.33 0.80 -5.44
N GLN A 9 6.26 1.19 -4.57
CA GLN A 9 7.70 1.04 -4.80
C GLN A 9 8.28 -0.18 -4.08
N GLY A 10 7.58 -0.69 -3.08
CA GLY A 10 7.94 -1.92 -2.39
C GLY A 10 7.06 -2.14 -1.17
N PHE A 11 7.12 -3.33 -0.61
CA PHE A 11 6.35 -3.71 0.57
C PHE A 11 7.17 -4.67 1.44
N ASN A 12 6.82 -4.74 2.72
CA ASN A 12 7.35 -5.73 3.64
C ASN A 12 6.20 -6.26 4.51
N VAL A 13 5.98 -7.57 4.46
CA VAL A 13 4.99 -8.28 5.26
C VAL A 13 5.59 -9.60 5.71
N SER A 14 5.38 -9.95 6.99
CA SER A 14 5.98 -11.14 7.60
C SER A 14 5.11 -11.66 8.73
N TYR A 15 5.08 -12.99 8.92
CA TYR A 15 4.54 -13.62 10.12
C TYR A 15 5.53 -13.56 11.29
N GLY A 16 6.69 -12.92 11.10
CA GLY A 16 7.75 -12.80 12.10
C GLY A 16 8.57 -14.07 12.18
N ASN A 17 8.55 -14.72 13.35
CA ASN A 17 9.39 -15.88 13.67
C ASN A 17 8.67 -17.22 13.53
N THR A 18 7.47 -17.23 12.97
CA THR A 18 6.70 -18.46 12.73
C THR A 18 6.77 -18.85 11.26
N ASP A 19 6.93 -20.15 11.00
CA ASP A 19 6.85 -20.69 9.65
C ASP A 19 5.39 -20.81 9.21
N HIS A 20 5.10 -20.38 7.99
CA HIS A 20 3.77 -20.41 7.40
C HIS A 20 3.87 -20.66 5.89
N HIS A 21 3.01 -21.55 5.38
CA HIS A 21 2.84 -21.72 3.95
C HIS A 21 1.95 -20.60 3.39
N LEU A 22 2.59 -19.63 2.73
CA LEU A 22 1.93 -18.51 2.09
C LEU A 22 0.90 -18.98 1.05
N LYS A 23 -0.30 -18.40 1.09
CA LYS A 23 -1.39 -18.63 0.13
C LYS A 23 -1.61 -17.42 -0.77
N THR A 24 -1.76 -16.24 -0.18
CA THR A 24 -2.07 -15.00 -0.91
C THR A 24 -1.27 -13.83 -0.35
N ILE A 25 -0.79 -12.95 -1.24
CA ILE A 25 -0.32 -11.61 -0.90
C ILE A 25 -1.16 -10.62 -1.71
N ASP A 26 -1.63 -9.57 -1.05
CA ASP A 26 -2.28 -8.42 -1.68
C ASP A 26 -1.55 -7.14 -1.26
N VAL A 27 -1.22 -6.32 -2.25
CA VAL A 27 -0.56 -5.02 -2.07
C VAL A 27 -1.23 -4.02 -2.98
N SER A 28 -1.66 -2.90 -2.41
CA SER A 28 -2.33 -1.85 -3.17
C SER A 28 -1.92 -0.46 -2.70
N SER A 29 -2.01 0.50 -3.62
CA SER A 29 -1.92 1.92 -3.32
C SER A 29 -2.94 2.67 -4.16
N ALA A 30 -3.58 3.69 -3.61
CA ALA A 30 -4.56 4.49 -4.32
C ALA A 30 -4.55 5.95 -3.86
N ILE A 31 -4.95 6.86 -4.76
CA ILE A 31 -5.32 8.22 -4.38
C ILE A 31 -6.68 8.14 -3.69
N ALA A 32 -6.73 8.43 -2.40
CA ALA A 32 -7.94 8.41 -1.59
C ALA A 32 -8.68 9.75 -1.59
N GLY A 33 -8.01 10.84 -1.96
CA GLY A 33 -8.64 12.15 -2.10
C GLY A 33 -7.69 13.25 -2.56
N LEU A 34 -8.27 14.29 -3.14
CA LEU A 34 -7.61 15.54 -3.51
C LEU A 34 -8.42 16.68 -2.92
N SER A 35 -7.80 17.57 -2.14
CA SER A 35 -8.48 18.70 -1.53
C SER A 35 -7.55 19.89 -1.36
N GLY A 36 -7.90 21.04 -1.96
CA GLY A 36 -7.04 22.23 -1.94
C GLY A 36 -5.64 21.92 -2.47
N SER A 37 -4.65 22.03 -1.59
CA SER A 37 -3.23 21.73 -1.85
C SER A 37 -2.77 20.35 -1.35
N SER A 38 -3.70 19.48 -0.98
CA SER A 38 -3.42 18.20 -0.31
C SER A 38 -3.80 17.00 -1.17
N VAL A 39 -2.92 16.00 -1.22
CA VAL A 39 -3.16 14.67 -1.78
C VAL A 39 -3.21 13.66 -0.64
N THR A 40 -4.33 12.96 -0.49
CA THR A 40 -4.47 11.85 0.46
C THR A 40 -4.27 10.54 -0.28
N VAL A 41 -3.37 9.71 0.24
CA VAL A 41 -3.02 8.40 -0.32
C VAL A 41 -3.40 7.31 0.66
N SER A 42 -3.92 6.20 0.16
CA SER A 42 -4.04 4.95 0.90
C SER A 42 -3.05 3.93 0.35
N ALA A 43 -2.54 3.07 1.24
CA ALA A 43 -1.75 1.92 0.87
C ALA A 43 -2.06 0.76 1.82
N THR A 44 -2.20 -0.44 1.26
CA THR A 44 -2.45 -1.65 2.03
C THR A 44 -1.48 -2.74 1.62
N CYS A 45 -1.06 -3.55 2.59
CA CYS A 45 -0.35 -4.79 2.34
C CYS A 45 -0.80 -5.81 3.37
N PHE A 46 -1.31 -6.93 2.90
CA PHE A 46 -1.62 -8.06 3.75
C PHE A 46 -1.23 -9.37 3.07
N MET A 47 -1.08 -10.40 3.90
CA MET A 47 -0.93 -11.76 3.42
C MET A 47 -1.78 -12.72 4.23
N GLU A 48 -2.08 -13.85 3.59
CA GLU A 48 -2.84 -14.95 4.15
C GLU A 48 -2.13 -16.28 3.88
N ASP A 49 -2.11 -17.17 4.86
CA ASP A 49 -1.52 -18.50 4.75
C ASP A 49 -2.58 -19.56 4.39
N LYS A 50 -2.13 -20.81 4.21
CA LYS A 50 -3.02 -21.95 3.92
C LYS A 50 -4.05 -22.23 5.03
N SER A 51 -3.75 -21.84 6.27
CA SER A 51 -4.59 -22.05 7.46
C SER A 51 -5.50 -20.85 7.77
N ASN A 52 -5.54 -19.85 6.87
CA ASN A 52 -6.30 -18.60 6.98
C ASN A 52 -5.81 -17.63 8.08
N ASN A 53 -4.57 -17.77 8.55
CA ASN A 53 -3.93 -16.75 9.37
C ASN A 53 -3.62 -15.53 8.51
N LYS A 54 -3.89 -14.33 9.02
CA LYS A 54 -3.69 -13.07 8.29
C LYS A 54 -2.75 -12.15 9.05
N THR A 55 -1.91 -11.44 8.31
CA THR A 55 -1.09 -10.37 8.88
C THR A 55 -0.97 -9.23 7.86
N SER A 56 -0.69 -8.03 8.35
CA SER A 56 -0.47 -6.84 7.54
C SER A 56 0.96 -6.34 7.67
N GLY A 57 1.37 -5.58 6.66
CA GLY A 57 2.73 -5.09 6.54
C GLY A 57 2.80 -3.59 6.27
N THR A 58 3.99 -3.17 5.86
CA THR A 58 4.27 -1.79 5.44
C THR A 58 4.39 -1.72 3.92
N VAL A 59 3.98 -0.58 3.36
CA VAL A 59 4.14 -0.26 1.93
C VAL A 59 4.93 1.02 1.80
N ARG A 60 5.90 1.03 0.89
CA ARG A 60 6.58 2.23 0.42
C ARG A 60 5.93 2.64 -0.89
N VAL A 61 5.46 3.89 -0.97
CA VAL A 61 4.80 4.44 -2.15
C VAL A 61 5.56 5.63 -2.71
N LEU A 62 5.52 5.79 -4.03
CA LEU A 62 5.87 7.03 -4.71
C LEU A 62 4.59 7.84 -4.90
N VAL A 63 4.64 9.12 -4.54
CA VAL A 63 3.59 10.08 -4.86
C VAL A 63 4.17 11.11 -5.83
N ILE A 64 3.55 11.25 -7.01
CA ILE A 64 3.85 12.32 -7.96
C ILE A 64 2.65 13.25 -7.96
N ALA A 65 2.86 14.51 -7.58
CA ALA A 65 1.82 15.53 -7.56
C ALA A 65 2.30 16.79 -8.29
N GLU A 66 1.51 17.23 -9.26
CA GLU A 66 1.74 18.42 -10.07
C GLU A 66 0.65 19.44 -9.75
N CYS A 67 1.08 20.63 -9.35
CA CYS A 67 0.20 21.76 -9.07
C CYS A 67 0.44 22.83 -10.13
N GLU A 68 -0.61 23.18 -10.88
CA GLU A 68 -0.60 24.39 -11.71
C GLU A 68 -0.45 25.63 -10.80
N SER A 69 0.49 26.51 -11.14
CA SER A 69 0.76 27.78 -10.45
C SER A 69 -0.30 28.83 -10.71
#